data_AF-A0A9X8CXS5-F1
#
_entry.id   AF-A0A9X8CXS5-F1
#
_cell.length_a   1.000
_cell.length_b   1.000
_cell.length_c   1.000
_cell.angle_alpha   90.00
_cell.angle_beta   90.00
_cell.angle_gamma   90.00
#
_symmetry.space_group_name_H-M   'P 1'
#
loop_
_entity.id
_entity.type
_entity.pdbx_description
1 polymer ?
#
loop_
_entity_poly.entity_id
_entity_poly.type
_entity_poly.pdbx_seq_one_letter_code
_entity_poly.pdbx_strand_id
1 'polypeptide(L)'
;MGILDTRLNSRSADFLANAAAMQGVVQDLRHQIDKVFAGGGEAARAKHLARGKLLPRDRVQQLLDPGTPFLEIAPLAALNMYGNAAPGAGLIAGIGRVSGIDCMIVCNDATVKGGTYYPITVKKHLRAQEVAAQNRLPCIYLVDSGGANLPNQDDVFPDRDHFGRIFYNQANLSAQGIAQIAVVMGSCTAGGAYVPAMSDESIIVKDQGTIFLGGPPLVKAATGEVVSAEDLGGGDVHTRLSGVADHLAQNDLHALALARTAVSHLNRSKQADAADAAPVAPRFPAEELYGVIPVDTRKPFDVREIIARIVDD
;
A
#
# COMPACT_ATOMS: atom_id res chain seq x y z
N MET A 1 5.34 -32.47 -26.48
CA MET A 1 6.28 -33.14 -25.55
C MET A 1 6.54 -32.27 -24.30
N GLY A 2 5.54 -31.51 -23.82
CA GLY A 2 5.64 -30.67 -22.62
C GLY A 2 4.41 -30.76 -21.69
N ILE A 3 3.46 -31.65 -22.00
CA ILE A 3 2.23 -31.82 -21.22
C ILE A 3 2.56 -32.60 -19.95
N LEU A 4 2.05 -32.12 -18.81
CA LEU A 4 2.09 -32.83 -17.53
C LEU A 4 0.78 -33.61 -17.35
N ASP A 5 0.84 -34.94 -17.32
CA ASP A 5 -0.31 -35.77 -16.97
C ASP A 5 -0.45 -35.87 -15.45
N THR A 6 -1.66 -35.64 -14.93
CA THR A 6 -1.92 -35.76 -13.49
C THR A 6 -2.03 -37.23 -13.07
N ARG A 7 -1.42 -37.56 -11.94
CA ARG A 7 -1.60 -38.82 -11.20
C ARG A 7 -2.48 -38.62 -9.97
N LEU A 8 -2.93 -37.39 -9.74
CA LEU A 8 -3.78 -37.03 -8.62
C LEU A 8 -5.19 -37.60 -8.82
N ASN A 9 -5.71 -38.28 -7.81
CA ASN A 9 -7.11 -38.68 -7.77
C ASN A 9 -7.89 -37.75 -6.83
N SER A 10 -8.61 -36.78 -7.40
CA SER A 10 -9.41 -35.79 -6.67
C SER A 10 -10.59 -36.37 -5.87
N ARG A 11 -10.86 -37.68 -6.02
CA ARG A 11 -11.88 -38.41 -5.25
C ARG A 11 -11.30 -39.32 -4.17
N SER A 12 -9.97 -39.41 -4.06
CA SER A 12 -9.32 -40.24 -3.05
C SER A 12 -9.54 -39.66 -1.64
N ALA A 13 -9.60 -40.53 -0.64
CA ALA A 13 -9.74 -40.12 0.76
C ALA A 13 -8.58 -39.19 1.20
N ASP A 14 -7.35 -39.50 0.76
CA ASP A 14 -6.17 -38.67 0.99
C ASP A 14 -6.32 -37.25 0.42
N PHE A 15 -6.78 -37.12 -0.83
CA PHE A 15 -7.00 -35.82 -1.45
C PHE A 15 -8.06 -35.02 -0.70
N LEU A 16 -9.19 -35.65 -0.34
CA LEU A 16 -10.27 -34.97 0.38
C LEU A 16 -9.82 -34.51 1.77
N ALA A 17 -9.01 -35.31 2.47
CA ALA A 17 -8.45 -34.93 3.76
C ALA A 17 -7.46 -33.76 3.64
N ASN A 18 -6.58 -33.78 2.64
CA ASN A 18 -5.67 -32.68 2.33
C ASN A 18 -6.43 -31.39 2.00
N ALA A 19 -7.43 -31.49 1.13
CA ALA A 19 -8.26 -30.37 0.70
C ALA A 19 -9.00 -29.72 1.86
N ALA A 20 -9.62 -30.53 2.74
CA ALA A 20 -10.31 -30.02 3.92
C ALA A 20 -9.36 -29.29 4.89
N ALA A 21 -8.17 -29.83 5.13
CA ALA A 21 -7.17 -29.19 5.99
C ALA A 21 -6.67 -27.86 5.40
N MET A 22 -6.36 -27.83 4.09
CA MET A 22 -5.94 -26.60 3.40
C MET A 22 -7.06 -25.55 3.39
N GLN A 23 -8.31 -25.97 3.16
CA GLN A 23 -9.47 -25.07 3.23
C GLN A 23 -9.61 -24.43 4.62
N GLY A 24 -9.37 -25.19 5.70
CA GLY A 24 -9.39 -24.65 7.06
C GLY A 24 -8.41 -23.49 7.27
N VAL A 25 -7.15 -23.63 6.82
CA VAL A 25 -6.16 -22.55 6.96
C VAL A 25 -6.40 -21.38 5.99
N VAL A 26 -6.95 -21.62 4.80
CA VAL A 26 -7.36 -20.56 3.87
C VAL A 26 -8.54 -19.76 4.43
N GLN A 27 -9.48 -20.40 5.12
CA GLN A 27 -10.59 -19.72 5.79
C GLN A 27 -10.11 -18.85 6.96
N ASP A 28 -9.18 -19.35 7.79
CA ASP A 28 -8.57 -18.51 8.84
C ASP A 28 -7.83 -17.31 8.23
N LEU A 29 -7.04 -17.53 7.17
CA LEU A 29 -6.38 -16.44 6.45
C LEU A 29 -7.38 -15.36 6.01
N ARG A 30 -8.49 -15.76 5.35
CA ARG A 30 -9.53 -14.82 4.92
C ARG A 30 -10.14 -14.05 6.10
N HIS A 31 -10.41 -14.73 7.20
CA HIS A 31 -10.92 -14.09 8.42
C HIS A 31 -9.95 -13.06 9.01
N GLN A 32 -8.64 -13.34 9.02
CA GLN A 32 -7.65 -12.35 9.47
C GLN A 32 -7.57 -11.15 8.52
N ILE A 33 -7.69 -11.37 7.21
CA ILE A 33 -7.73 -10.30 6.21
C ILE A 33 -8.96 -9.40 6.41
N ASP A 34 -10.13 -9.97 6.65
CA ASP A 34 -11.36 -9.21 6.89
C ASP A 34 -11.23 -8.29 8.11
N LYS A 35 -10.60 -8.77 9.19
CA LYS A 35 -10.29 -7.95 10.37
C LYS A 35 -9.35 -6.80 10.04
N VAL A 36 -8.31 -7.05 9.25
CA VAL A 36 -7.38 -6.00 8.81
C VAL A 36 -8.10 -4.95 7.97
N PHE A 37 -9.06 -5.37 7.14
CA PHE A 37 -9.81 -4.47 6.25
C PHE A 37 -10.74 -3.53 7.03
N ALA A 38 -11.06 -3.86 8.29
CA ALA A 38 -11.78 -2.96 9.18
C ALA A 38 -10.92 -1.78 9.69
N GLY A 39 -9.62 -1.73 9.41
CA GLY A 39 -8.73 -0.64 9.80
C GLY A 39 -8.71 -0.42 11.31
N GLY A 40 -8.85 0.83 11.75
CA GLY A 40 -8.94 1.20 13.17
C GLY A 40 -10.26 0.82 13.86
N GLY A 41 -11.14 0.07 13.19
CA GLY A 41 -12.46 -0.29 13.69
C GLY A 41 -13.55 0.75 13.35
N GLU A 42 -14.80 0.39 13.62
CA GLU A 42 -15.98 1.15 13.20
C GLU A 42 -15.98 2.60 13.72
N ALA A 43 -15.68 2.82 15.00
CA ALA A 43 -15.67 4.15 15.60
C ALA A 43 -14.62 5.08 14.96
N ALA A 44 -13.41 4.55 14.66
CA ALA A 44 -12.36 5.33 14.02
C ALA A 44 -12.72 5.65 12.55
N ARG A 45 -13.31 4.69 11.83
CA ARG A 45 -13.81 4.88 10.45
C ARG A 45 -14.93 5.91 10.40
N ALA A 46 -15.89 5.85 11.31
CA ALA A 46 -16.98 6.83 11.41
C ALA A 46 -16.44 8.24 11.67
N LYS A 47 -15.48 8.39 12.58
CA LYS A 47 -14.82 9.67 12.85
C LYS A 47 -14.04 10.19 11.63
N HIS A 48 -13.42 9.31 10.85
CA HIS A 48 -12.72 9.66 9.62
C HIS A 48 -13.68 10.16 8.54
N LEU A 49 -14.78 9.43 8.32
CA LEU A 49 -15.84 9.80 7.37
C LEU A 49 -16.56 11.10 7.76
N ALA A 50 -16.79 11.33 9.06
CA ALA A 50 -17.40 12.56 9.57
C ALA A 50 -16.58 13.83 9.26
N ARG A 51 -15.29 13.68 8.88
CA ARG A 51 -14.43 14.76 8.40
C ARG A 51 -14.52 14.99 6.88
N GLY A 52 -15.43 14.30 6.18
CA GLY A 52 -15.57 14.39 4.72
C GLY A 52 -14.53 13.62 3.91
N LYS A 53 -13.73 12.77 4.57
CA LYS A 53 -12.61 12.03 3.96
C LYS A 53 -13.06 10.66 3.48
N LEU A 54 -12.55 10.20 2.34
CA LEU A 54 -12.69 8.80 1.91
C LEU A 54 -11.86 7.88 2.80
N LEU A 55 -12.34 6.66 3.01
CA LEU A 55 -11.54 5.65 3.71
C LEU A 55 -10.31 5.28 2.87
N PRO A 56 -9.20 4.88 3.50
CA PRO A 56 -7.95 4.53 2.81
C PRO A 56 -8.11 3.49 1.69
N ARG A 57 -8.86 2.40 1.94
CA ARG A 57 -9.13 1.38 0.91
C ARG A 57 -10.01 1.90 -0.22
N ASP A 58 -10.96 2.79 0.09
CA ASP A 58 -11.80 3.44 -0.92
C ASP A 58 -10.95 4.37 -1.80
N ARG A 59 -9.98 5.10 -1.21
CA ARG A 59 -9.03 5.92 -1.98
C ARG A 59 -8.22 5.09 -2.96
N VAL A 60 -7.69 3.94 -2.51
CA VAL A 60 -6.98 3.01 -3.39
C VAL A 60 -7.91 2.54 -4.51
N GLN A 61 -9.12 2.07 -4.18
CA GLN A 61 -10.08 1.59 -5.18
C GLN A 61 -10.47 2.66 -6.22
N GLN A 62 -10.66 3.92 -5.79
CA GLN A 62 -11.02 5.04 -6.66
C GLN A 62 -9.84 5.55 -7.50
N LEU A 63 -8.60 5.28 -7.08
CA LEU A 63 -7.40 5.60 -7.86
C LEU A 63 -7.21 4.65 -9.03
N LEU A 64 -7.54 3.37 -8.85
CA LEU A 64 -7.30 2.31 -9.82
C LEU A 64 -8.16 2.44 -11.08
N ASP A 65 -7.66 1.89 -12.19
CA ASP A 65 -8.43 1.73 -13.41
C ASP A 65 -9.59 0.74 -13.19
N PRO A 66 -10.81 1.05 -13.66
CA PRO A 66 -11.96 0.17 -13.49
C PRO A 66 -11.71 -1.26 -13.99
N GLY A 67 -12.04 -2.25 -13.17
CA GLY A 67 -11.90 -3.67 -13.50
C GLY A 67 -10.47 -4.23 -13.45
N THR A 68 -9.48 -3.44 -13.03
CA THR A 68 -8.10 -3.92 -12.89
C THR A 68 -7.82 -4.49 -11.50
N PRO A 69 -6.93 -5.49 -11.37
CA PRO A 69 -6.62 -6.09 -10.08
C PRO A 69 -5.72 -5.19 -9.23
N PHE A 70 -5.75 -5.43 -7.91
CA PHE A 70 -4.81 -4.87 -6.96
C PHE A 70 -4.08 -5.98 -6.22
N LEU A 71 -2.76 -6.03 -6.36
CA LEU A 71 -1.90 -6.99 -5.66
C LEU A 71 -1.38 -6.35 -4.36
N GLU A 72 -2.10 -6.59 -3.26
CA GLU A 72 -1.73 -6.06 -1.94
C GLU A 72 -0.49 -6.75 -1.36
N ILE A 73 0.43 -5.95 -0.81
CA ILE A 73 1.68 -6.41 -0.19
C ILE A 73 1.53 -6.44 1.32
N ALA A 74 1.85 -7.60 1.90
CA ALA A 74 1.87 -7.84 3.34
C ALA A 74 0.60 -7.32 4.06
N PRO A 75 -0.61 -7.78 3.68
CA PRO A 75 -1.84 -7.35 4.32
C PRO A 75 -1.87 -7.72 5.81
N LEU A 76 -1.25 -8.84 6.21
CA LEU A 76 -1.15 -9.27 7.61
C LEU A 76 0.02 -8.61 8.39
N ALA A 77 0.62 -7.53 7.87
CA ALA A 77 1.67 -6.84 8.61
C ALA A 77 1.16 -6.38 9.99
N ALA A 78 2.03 -6.54 11.01
CA ALA A 78 1.72 -6.30 12.42
C ALA A 78 0.69 -7.24 13.08
N LEU A 79 0.25 -8.31 12.40
CA LEU A 79 -0.63 -9.31 13.01
C LEU A 79 0.04 -9.90 14.26
N ASN A 80 -0.68 -9.90 15.38
CA ASN A 80 -0.21 -10.33 16.71
C ASN A 80 0.98 -9.53 17.27
N MET A 81 1.27 -8.36 16.71
CA MET A 81 2.25 -7.40 17.25
C MET A 81 1.54 -6.24 17.95
N TYR A 82 2.22 -5.59 18.90
CA TYR A 82 1.72 -4.36 19.56
C TYR A 82 0.30 -4.48 20.14
N GLY A 83 -0.09 -5.66 20.61
CA GLY A 83 -1.46 -5.92 21.08
C GLY A 83 -2.53 -5.75 20.00
N ASN A 84 -2.21 -6.02 18.72
CA ASN A 84 -3.07 -5.83 17.54
C ASN A 84 -3.55 -4.38 17.34
N ALA A 85 -2.81 -3.41 17.88
CA ALA A 85 -3.15 -1.99 17.81
C ALA A 85 -2.94 -1.35 16.43
N ALA A 86 -2.25 -2.04 15.50
CA ALA A 86 -1.84 -1.51 14.21
C ALA A 86 -2.16 -2.48 13.05
N PRO A 87 -3.43 -2.88 12.81
CA PRO A 87 -3.77 -3.82 11.75
C PRO A 87 -3.23 -3.37 10.38
N GLY A 88 -2.67 -4.31 9.63
CA GLY A 88 -2.01 -4.05 8.34
C GLY A 88 -0.80 -3.11 8.44
N ALA A 89 -0.26 -2.91 9.64
CA ALA A 89 0.72 -1.88 9.98
C ALA A 89 0.24 -0.44 9.75
N GLY A 90 -1.08 -0.18 9.71
CA GLY A 90 -1.61 1.16 9.43
C GLY A 90 -1.27 1.70 8.03
N LEU A 91 -0.95 0.80 7.10
CA LEU A 91 -0.50 1.12 5.74
C LEU A 91 -1.02 0.08 4.76
N ILE A 92 -1.68 0.53 3.70
CA ILE A 92 -2.04 -0.29 2.55
C ILE A 92 -0.98 -0.04 1.49
N ALA A 93 -0.33 -1.11 1.02
CA ALA A 93 0.65 -1.02 -0.04
C ALA A 93 0.37 -2.11 -1.07
N GLY A 94 0.57 -1.83 -2.35
CA GLY A 94 0.35 -2.83 -3.39
C GLY A 94 0.52 -2.29 -4.79
N ILE A 95 0.43 -3.19 -5.76
CA ILE A 95 0.58 -2.87 -7.17
C ILE A 95 -0.80 -2.86 -7.80
N GLY A 96 -1.13 -1.79 -8.51
CA GLY A 96 -2.38 -1.69 -9.26
C GLY A 96 -2.24 -0.77 -10.46
N ARG A 97 -3.20 -0.86 -11.38
CA ARG A 97 -3.15 -0.09 -12.63
C ARG A 97 -3.77 1.28 -12.46
N VAL A 98 -3.06 2.31 -12.89
CA VAL A 98 -3.51 3.70 -12.89
C VAL A 98 -3.18 4.30 -14.24
N SER A 99 -4.20 4.75 -14.98
CA SER A 99 -4.04 5.33 -16.32
C SER A 99 -3.24 4.41 -17.26
N GLY A 100 -3.50 3.10 -17.22
CA GLY A 100 -2.84 2.08 -18.02
C GLY A 100 -1.45 1.65 -17.54
N ILE A 101 -0.93 2.24 -16.47
CA ILE A 101 0.43 1.99 -15.94
C ILE A 101 0.34 1.22 -14.62
N ASP A 102 1.13 0.16 -14.46
CA ASP A 102 1.24 -0.54 -13.18
C ASP A 102 2.08 0.32 -12.22
N CYS A 103 1.47 0.75 -11.12
CA CYS A 103 2.06 1.64 -10.12
C CYS A 103 2.14 0.97 -8.75
N MET A 104 3.19 1.30 -8.00
CA MET A 104 3.24 1.03 -6.56
C MET A 104 2.42 2.09 -5.83
N ILE A 105 1.38 1.67 -5.12
CA ILE A 105 0.54 2.55 -4.30
C ILE A 105 0.88 2.31 -2.84
N VAL A 106 1.10 3.39 -2.08
CA VAL A 106 1.35 3.37 -0.64
C VAL A 106 0.39 4.35 0.02
N CYS A 107 -0.58 3.84 0.78
CA CYS A 107 -1.65 4.62 1.40
C CYS A 107 -1.64 4.45 2.92
N ASN A 108 -1.50 5.55 3.66
CA ASN A 108 -1.66 5.52 5.10
C ASN A 108 -3.11 5.25 5.50
N ASP A 109 -3.30 4.48 6.57
CA ASP A 109 -4.60 4.33 7.21
C ASP A 109 -4.70 5.21 8.44
N ALA A 110 -5.25 6.42 8.26
CA ALA A 110 -5.45 7.38 9.34
C ALA A 110 -6.42 6.90 10.43
N THR A 111 -7.22 5.85 10.17
CA THR A 111 -8.10 5.25 11.18
C THR A 111 -7.30 4.40 12.16
N VAL A 112 -6.16 3.84 11.73
CA VAL A 112 -5.25 3.04 12.57
C VAL A 112 -4.30 3.96 13.31
N LYS A 113 -4.59 4.25 14.59
CA LYS A 113 -3.74 5.09 15.46
C LYS A 113 -3.35 6.43 14.83
N GLY A 114 -4.26 7.05 14.08
CA GLY A 114 -4.01 8.32 13.39
C GLY A 114 -3.02 8.21 12.21
N GLY A 115 -2.82 7.01 11.67
CA GLY A 115 -1.85 6.76 10.58
C GLY A 115 -0.40 6.85 11.05
N THR A 116 -0.15 6.72 12.36
CA THR A 116 1.21 6.83 12.92
C THR A 116 2.08 5.65 12.51
N TYR A 117 3.37 5.92 12.26
CA TYR A 117 4.32 4.90 11.86
C TYR A 117 4.86 4.13 13.05
N TYR A 118 4.47 2.86 13.15
CA TYR A 118 5.14 1.86 13.96
C TYR A 118 6.42 1.38 13.26
N PRO A 119 7.34 0.70 13.97
CA PRO A 119 8.53 0.10 13.35
C PRO A 119 8.19 -0.75 12.11
N ILE A 120 7.15 -1.57 12.23
CA ILE A 120 6.68 -2.42 11.12
C ILE A 120 6.02 -1.63 9.98
N THR A 121 5.46 -0.44 10.26
CA THR A 121 4.94 0.47 9.23
C THR A 121 6.08 0.99 8.35
N VAL A 122 7.20 1.39 8.97
CA VAL A 122 8.41 1.81 8.26
C VAL A 122 8.90 0.66 7.38
N LYS A 123 9.05 -0.53 7.94
CA LYS A 123 9.50 -1.71 7.20
C LYS A 123 8.59 -2.05 6.01
N LYS A 124 7.26 -1.93 6.17
CA LYS A 124 6.29 -2.16 5.10
C LYS A 124 6.41 -1.09 4.00
N HIS A 125 6.57 0.18 4.37
CA HIS A 125 6.79 1.26 3.40
C HIS A 125 8.08 1.05 2.60
N LEU A 126 9.20 0.78 3.29
CA LEU A 126 10.49 0.52 2.63
C LEU A 126 10.42 -0.71 1.72
N ARG A 127 9.72 -1.77 2.13
CA ARG A 127 9.51 -2.94 1.27
C ARG A 127 8.72 -2.61 0.02
N ALA A 128 7.71 -1.72 0.11
CA ALA A 128 6.97 -1.27 -1.06
C ALA A 128 7.88 -0.50 -2.05
N GLN A 129 8.75 0.39 -1.54
CA GLN A 129 9.74 1.10 -2.36
C GLN A 129 10.79 0.16 -2.96
N GLU A 130 11.21 -0.87 -2.24
CA GLU A 130 12.13 -1.89 -2.75
C GLU A 130 11.53 -2.66 -3.94
N VAL A 131 10.26 -3.07 -3.81
CA VAL A 131 9.51 -3.70 -4.91
C VAL A 131 9.36 -2.74 -6.09
N ALA A 132 9.07 -1.47 -5.82
CA ALA A 132 8.99 -0.43 -6.86
C ALA A 132 10.32 -0.25 -7.59
N ALA A 133 11.45 -0.21 -6.87
CA ALA A 133 12.79 -0.10 -7.43
C ALA A 133 13.11 -1.29 -8.34
N GLN A 134 12.93 -2.51 -7.84
CA GLN A 134 13.26 -3.76 -8.54
C GLN A 134 12.44 -3.96 -9.82
N ASN A 135 11.21 -3.45 -9.85
CA ASN A 135 10.28 -3.61 -10.97
C ASN A 135 10.03 -2.31 -11.75
N ARG A 136 10.79 -1.25 -11.45
CA ARG A 136 10.67 0.10 -12.02
C ARG A 136 9.25 0.69 -11.97
N LEU A 137 8.48 0.45 -10.92
CA LEU A 137 7.08 0.91 -10.81
C LEU A 137 7.03 2.37 -10.33
N PRO A 138 6.34 3.29 -11.03
CA PRO A 138 6.05 4.61 -10.48
C PRO A 138 5.37 4.50 -9.12
N CYS A 139 5.70 5.40 -8.20
CA CYS A 139 5.19 5.39 -6.83
C CYS A 139 4.13 6.46 -6.63
N ILE A 140 2.99 6.09 -6.04
CA ILE A 140 1.93 7.01 -5.62
C ILE A 140 1.74 6.88 -4.11
N TYR A 141 2.05 7.95 -3.39
CA TYR A 141 1.94 8.03 -1.93
C TYR A 141 0.66 8.77 -1.55
N LEU A 142 -0.34 8.06 -1.03
CA LEU A 142 -1.55 8.65 -0.45
C LEU A 142 -1.30 8.94 1.04
N VAL A 143 -0.84 10.15 1.32
CA VAL A 143 -0.28 10.58 2.61
C VAL A 143 -1.37 11.07 3.54
N ASP A 144 -1.46 10.45 4.72
CA ASP A 144 -2.41 10.81 5.78
C ASP A 144 -1.93 10.24 7.12
N SER A 145 -0.89 10.87 7.69
CA SER A 145 -0.16 10.35 8.85
C SER A 145 0.06 11.39 9.93
N GLY A 146 -0.26 11.01 11.18
CA GLY A 146 0.03 11.79 12.38
C GLY A 146 1.50 11.81 12.82
N GLY A 147 2.42 11.18 12.07
CA GLY A 147 3.85 11.13 12.39
C GLY A 147 4.34 9.76 12.88
N ALA A 148 5.43 9.74 13.65
CA ALA A 148 6.01 8.51 14.19
C ALA A 148 5.31 8.04 15.47
N ASN A 149 5.33 6.73 15.73
CA ASN A 149 4.96 6.18 17.02
C ASN A 149 6.05 6.51 18.05
N LEU A 150 5.85 7.61 18.80
CA LEU A 150 6.85 8.13 19.74
C LEU A 150 7.31 7.12 20.83
N PRO A 151 6.44 6.26 21.40
CA PRO A 151 6.88 5.25 22.36
C PRO A 151 7.91 4.24 21.80
N ASN A 152 7.96 4.06 20.47
CA ASN A 152 8.89 3.18 19.78
C ASN A 152 9.82 3.96 18.83
N GLN A 153 10.13 5.22 19.13
CA GLN A 153 10.88 6.11 18.23
C GLN A 153 12.28 5.59 17.88
N ASP A 154 12.92 4.87 18.79
CA ASP A 154 14.25 4.26 18.64
C ASP A 154 14.27 3.16 17.58
N ASP A 155 13.15 2.47 17.40
CA ASP A 155 12.93 1.47 16.33
C ASP A 155 12.28 2.08 15.08
N VAL A 156 12.09 3.41 15.04
CA VAL A 156 11.44 4.12 13.92
C VAL A 156 12.37 5.13 13.27
N PHE A 157 13.29 5.76 14.00
CA PHE A 157 14.03 6.94 13.54
C PHE A 157 15.52 6.72 13.19
N PRO A 158 16.37 6.18 14.07
CA PRO A 158 17.82 6.42 14.00
C PRO A 158 18.61 5.59 12.98
N ASP A 159 18.18 4.36 12.64
CA ASP A 159 19.02 3.41 11.92
C ASP A 159 18.88 3.53 10.38
N ARG A 160 19.80 2.88 9.64
CA ARG A 160 19.89 2.92 8.18
C ARG A 160 18.56 2.59 7.48
N ASP A 161 17.84 1.61 8.01
CA ASP A 161 16.59 1.10 7.44
C ASP A 161 15.36 1.61 8.22
N HIS A 162 15.48 2.77 8.86
CA HIS A 162 14.41 3.48 9.58
C HIS A 162 13.79 4.60 8.71
N PHE A 163 12.94 5.44 9.30
CA PHE A 163 12.04 6.36 8.59
C PHE A 163 12.73 7.23 7.52
N GLY A 164 13.95 7.73 7.79
CA GLY A 164 14.72 8.54 6.84
C GLY A 164 15.07 7.82 5.53
N ARG A 165 15.09 6.49 5.53
CA ARG A 165 15.35 5.68 4.33
C ARG A 165 14.27 5.85 3.26
N ILE A 166 13.05 6.24 3.66
CA ILE A 166 11.96 6.54 2.72
C ILE A 166 12.39 7.65 1.76
N PHE A 167 12.99 8.72 2.28
CA PHE A 167 13.42 9.89 1.50
C PHE A 167 14.64 9.57 0.64
N TYR A 168 15.60 8.83 1.21
CA TYR A 168 16.74 8.31 0.46
C TYR A 168 16.26 7.51 -0.75
N ASN A 169 15.31 6.61 -0.56
CA ASN A 169 14.76 5.81 -1.66
C ASN A 169 13.99 6.69 -2.67
N GLN A 170 13.14 7.63 -2.21
CA GLN A 170 12.41 8.55 -3.11
C GLN A 170 13.36 9.31 -4.03
N ALA A 171 14.40 9.94 -3.49
CA ALA A 171 15.38 10.68 -4.27
C ALA A 171 16.13 9.79 -5.29
N ASN A 172 16.55 8.58 -4.88
CA ASN A 172 17.24 7.66 -5.78
C ASN A 172 16.31 7.07 -6.86
N LEU A 173 15.03 6.83 -6.54
CA LEU A 173 14.03 6.36 -7.51
C LEU A 173 13.74 7.44 -8.55
N SER A 174 13.51 8.68 -8.11
CA SER A 174 13.35 9.83 -9.00
C SER A 174 14.57 9.99 -9.92
N ALA A 175 15.80 9.93 -9.38
CA ALA A 175 17.04 9.99 -10.17
C ALA A 175 17.18 8.86 -11.20
N GLN A 176 16.51 7.72 -11.01
CA GLN A 176 16.46 6.59 -11.95
C GLN A 176 15.31 6.69 -12.97
N GLY A 177 14.58 7.82 -12.99
CA GLY A 177 13.41 8.04 -13.82
C GLY A 177 12.17 7.24 -13.38
N ILE A 178 12.10 6.85 -12.11
CA ILE A 178 10.92 6.20 -11.53
C ILE A 178 10.12 7.26 -10.78
N ALA A 179 9.04 7.73 -11.41
CA ALA A 179 8.27 8.86 -10.91
C ALA A 179 7.75 8.67 -9.48
N GLN A 180 7.83 9.73 -8.68
CA GLN A 180 7.37 9.82 -7.31
C GLN A 180 6.22 10.84 -7.25
N ILE A 181 5.01 10.39 -6.93
CA ILE A 181 3.81 11.25 -6.86
C ILE A 181 3.26 11.20 -5.43
N ALA A 182 3.07 12.36 -4.81
CA ALA A 182 2.44 12.46 -3.49
C ALA A 182 1.05 13.06 -3.57
N VAL A 183 0.14 12.53 -2.76
CA VAL A 183 -1.23 13.03 -2.58
C VAL A 183 -1.48 13.20 -1.09
N VAL A 184 -1.41 14.43 -0.60
CA VAL A 184 -1.59 14.79 0.80
C VAL A 184 -3.08 14.98 1.09
N MET A 185 -3.66 13.96 1.73
CA MET A 185 -5.09 13.83 1.99
C MET A 185 -5.40 13.95 3.49
N GLY A 186 -4.50 14.55 4.26
CA GLY A 186 -4.64 14.80 5.68
C GLY A 186 -3.36 15.34 6.31
N SER A 187 -3.11 15.00 7.57
CA SER A 187 -1.92 15.46 8.29
C SER A 187 -0.64 14.89 7.67
N CYS A 188 0.39 15.70 7.57
CA CYS A 188 1.73 15.34 7.11
C CYS A 188 2.78 16.12 7.92
N THR A 189 3.14 15.60 9.10
CA THR A 189 3.95 16.31 10.09
C THR A 189 5.38 15.77 10.20
N ALA A 190 6.32 16.65 10.57
CA ALA A 190 7.71 16.35 10.88
C ALA A 190 8.40 15.59 9.75
N GLY A 191 8.95 14.40 10.04
CA GLY A 191 9.60 13.58 9.01
C GLY A 191 8.68 13.30 7.82
N GLY A 192 7.38 13.10 8.05
CA GLY A 192 6.43 12.80 6.99
C GLY A 192 6.35 13.90 5.92
N ALA A 193 6.64 15.16 6.28
CA ALA A 193 6.61 16.31 5.37
C ALA A 193 7.57 16.18 4.18
N TYR A 194 8.62 15.36 4.28
CA TYR A 194 9.51 15.10 3.17
C TYR A 194 8.93 14.19 2.10
N VAL A 195 7.89 13.39 2.39
CA VAL A 195 7.24 12.56 1.37
C VAL A 195 6.68 13.43 0.24
N PRO A 196 5.82 14.44 0.49
CA PRO A 196 5.40 15.36 -0.56
C PRO A 196 6.52 16.29 -1.04
N ALA A 197 7.36 16.81 -0.14
CA ALA A 197 8.40 17.78 -0.52
C ALA A 197 9.52 17.19 -1.41
N MET A 198 9.68 15.86 -1.44
CA MET A 198 10.67 15.15 -2.27
C MET A 198 10.01 14.26 -3.34
N SER A 199 8.73 14.47 -3.63
CA SER A 199 8.06 13.86 -4.79
C SER A 199 8.22 14.75 -6.01
N ASP A 200 8.19 14.14 -7.20
CA ASP A 200 8.30 14.85 -8.48
C ASP A 200 7.05 15.70 -8.76
N GLU A 201 5.88 15.21 -8.34
CA GLU A 201 4.63 15.98 -8.29
C GLU A 201 3.91 15.74 -6.96
N SER A 202 3.35 16.80 -6.39
CA SER A 202 2.74 16.86 -5.07
C SER A 202 1.36 17.52 -5.14
N ILE A 203 0.33 16.77 -4.75
CA ILE A 203 -1.07 17.19 -4.73
C ILE A 203 -1.52 17.33 -3.28
N ILE A 204 -2.22 18.39 -2.92
CA ILE A 204 -2.75 18.60 -1.56
C ILE A 204 -4.25 18.91 -1.58
N VAL A 205 -5.00 18.27 -0.68
CA VAL A 205 -6.44 18.54 -0.52
C VAL A 205 -6.64 19.82 0.30
N LYS A 206 -7.34 20.80 -0.25
CA LYS A 206 -7.69 22.06 0.41
C LYS A 206 -8.49 21.82 1.70
N ASP A 207 -8.23 22.62 2.74
CA ASP A 207 -8.95 22.60 4.03
C ASP A 207 -8.92 21.21 4.71
N GLN A 208 -7.93 20.38 4.39
CA GLN A 208 -7.83 18.99 4.85
C GLN A 208 -6.37 18.51 4.95
N GLY A 209 -5.61 18.69 3.88
CA GLY A 209 -4.20 18.36 3.78
C GLY A 209 -3.35 19.43 4.46
N THR A 210 -2.37 19.01 5.26
CA THR A 210 -1.43 19.93 5.92
C THR A 210 -0.02 19.37 5.91
N ILE A 211 0.98 20.21 5.64
CA ILE A 211 2.40 19.84 5.59
C ILE A 211 3.18 20.78 6.52
N PHE A 212 3.95 20.25 7.46
CA PHE A 212 4.84 21.08 8.28
C PHE A 212 5.92 20.24 8.98
N LEU A 213 7.11 20.82 9.19
CA LEU A 213 8.18 20.17 9.97
C LEU A 213 7.86 20.15 11.48
N GLY A 214 7.07 21.12 11.95
CA GLY A 214 6.56 21.18 13.31
C GLY A 214 5.13 21.67 13.30
N GLY A 215 4.19 20.86 13.77
CA GLY A 215 2.78 21.26 13.82
C GLY A 215 2.48 22.34 14.86
N PRO A 216 1.25 22.87 14.89
CA PRO A 216 0.85 23.93 15.83
C PRO A 216 1.19 23.67 17.30
N PRO A 217 1.06 22.42 17.84
CA PRO A 217 1.47 22.15 19.21
C PRO A 217 2.97 22.37 19.46
N LEU A 218 3.83 22.03 18.48
CA LEU A 218 5.27 22.19 18.59
C LEU A 218 5.68 23.66 18.44
N VAL A 219 5.07 24.39 17.50
CA VAL A 219 5.29 25.83 17.31
C VAL A 219 4.93 26.58 18.59
N LYS A 220 3.76 26.32 19.16
CA LYS A 220 3.33 26.93 20.42
C LYS A 220 4.29 26.61 21.57
N ALA A 221 4.77 25.38 21.67
CA ALA A 221 5.71 24.99 22.72
C ALA A 221 7.08 25.67 22.57
N ALA A 222 7.55 25.87 21.33
CA ALA A 222 8.87 26.42 21.05
C ALA A 222 8.91 27.97 21.09
N THR A 223 7.87 28.64 20.60
CA THR A 223 7.87 30.10 20.39
C THR A 223 6.76 30.83 21.14
N GLY A 224 5.76 30.12 21.66
CA GLY A 224 4.54 30.70 22.23
C GLY A 224 3.48 31.13 21.20
N GLU A 225 3.80 31.04 19.90
CA GLU A 225 2.90 31.42 18.82
C GLU A 225 1.69 30.48 18.72
N VAL A 226 0.50 31.05 18.48
CA VAL A 226 -0.73 30.29 18.29
C VAL A 226 -1.19 30.48 16.85
N VAL A 227 -1.08 29.41 16.06
CA VAL A 227 -1.42 29.38 14.64
C VAL A 227 -2.28 28.14 14.36
N SER A 228 -3.21 28.23 13.40
CA SER A 228 -3.99 27.05 13.01
C SER A 228 -3.16 26.13 12.11
N ALA A 229 -3.60 24.87 11.94
CA ALA A 229 -2.90 23.94 11.04
C ALA A 229 -2.98 24.39 9.56
N GLU A 230 -4.10 24.98 9.16
CA GLU A 230 -4.31 25.49 7.79
C GLU A 230 -3.45 26.74 7.53
N ASP A 231 -3.38 27.67 8.49
CA ASP A 231 -2.56 28.88 8.35
C ASP A 231 -1.05 28.56 8.39
N LEU A 232 -0.65 27.52 9.11
CA LEU A 232 0.75 27.12 9.23
C LEU A 232 1.27 26.39 7.99
N GLY A 233 0.45 25.53 7.39
CA GLY A 233 0.91 24.63 6.33
C GLY A 233 -0.23 23.95 5.57
N GLY A 234 -1.34 24.63 5.37
CA GLY A 234 -2.49 24.15 4.61
C GLY A 234 -2.27 24.15 3.10
N GLY A 235 -3.35 23.81 2.37
CA GLY A 235 -3.33 23.69 0.91
C GLY A 235 -2.99 25.02 0.23
N ASP A 236 -3.59 26.13 0.68
CA ASP A 236 -3.33 27.46 0.12
C ASP A 236 -1.88 27.90 0.34
N VAL A 237 -1.33 27.66 1.54
CA VAL A 237 0.06 27.99 1.89
C VAL A 237 1.04 27.29 0.95
N HIS A 238 0.82 26.00 0.67
CA HIS A 238 1.77 25.22 -0.12
C HIS A 238 1.64 25.35 -1.63
N THR A 239 0.48 25.72 -2.14
CA THR A 239 0.25 25.86 -3.59
C THR A 239 0.32 27.30 -4.09
N ARG A 240 0.10 28.29 -3.23
CA ARG A 240 0.14 29.72 -3.61
C ARG A 240 1.39 30.46 -3.12
N LEU A 241 1.95 30.09 -1.97
CA LEU A 241 3.04 30.83 -1.34
C LEU A 241 4.39 30.12 -1.43
N SER A 242 4.49 28.89 -0.92
CA SER A 242 5.79 28.21 -0.77
C SER A 242 6.19 27.32 -1.95
N GLY A 243 5.23 26.78 -2.71
CA GLY A 243 5.50 25.85 -3.81
C GLY A 243 5.93 24.46 -3.37
N VAL A 244 5.63 24.05 -2.13
CA VAL A 244 5.88 22.67 -1.64
C VAL A 244 4.87 21.67 -2.23
N ALA A 245 3.71 22.16 -2.68
CA ALA A 245 2.73 21.37 -3.42
C ALA A 245 2.43 22.05 -4.76
N ASP A 246 2.28 21.25 -5.80
CA ASP A 246 2.08 21.71 -7.18
C ASP A 246 0.61 21.90 -7.51
N HIS A 247 -0.26 21.07 -6.92
CA HIS A 247 -1.68 21.02 -7.27
C HIS A 247 -2.60 21.11 -6.04
N LEU A 248 -3.58 22.02 -6.10
CA LEU A 248 -4.61 22.18 -5.06
C LEU A 248 -5.90 21.43 -5.41
N ALA A 249 -6.17 20.33 -4.73
CA ALA A 249 -7.39 19.55 -4.89
C ALA A 249 -8.53 20.09 -3.99
N GLN A 250 -9.78 19.91 -4.42
CA GLN A 250 -10.96 20.39 -3.68
C GLN A 250 -11.52 19.37 -2.69
N ASN A 251 -11.19 18.09 -2.88
CA ASN A 251 -11.58 16.97 -2.04
C ASN A 251 -10.76 15.73 -2.47
N ASP A 252 -10.95 14.62 -1.76
CA ASP A 252 -10.26 13.36 -2.03
C ASP A 252 -10.44 12.88 -3.47
N LEU A 253 -11.66 12.90 -4.04
CA LEU A 253 -11.91 12.43 -5.40
C LEU A 253 -11.18 13.29 -6.46
N HIS A 254 -11.18 14.61 -6.27
CA HIS A 254 -10.43 15.51 -7.15
C HIS A 254 -8.91 15.24 -7.05
N ALA A 255 -8.39 15.00 -5.85
CA ALA A 255 -6.97 14.68 -5.67
C ALA A 255 -6.57 13.37 -6.37
N LEU A 256 -7.42 12.34 -6.30
CA LEU A 256 -7.19 11.08 -7.02
C LEU A 256 -7.27 11.27 -8.54
N ALA A 257 -8.16 12.12 -9.05
CA ALA A 257 -8.22 12.46 -10.47
C ALA A 257 -6.96 13.18 -10.97
N LEU A 258 -6.41 14.10 -10.16
CA LEU A 258 -5.13 14.75 -10.45
C LEU A 258 -3.96 13.75 -10.42
N ALA A 259 -3.94 12.82 -9.46
CA ALA A 259 -2.93 11.77 -9.42
C ALA A 259 -2.98 10.86 -10.66
N ARG A 260 -4.18 10.50 -11.13
CA ARG A 260 -4.37 9.77 -12.40
C ARG A 260 -3.86 10.57 -13.60
N THR A 261 -4.04 11.88 -13.58
CA THR A 261 -3.57 12.79 -14.63
C THR A 261 -2.04 12.86 -14.65
N ALA A 262 -1.39 13.03 -13.50
CA ALA A 262 0.07 12.99 -13.37
C ALA A 262 0.64 11.67 -13.93
N VAL A 263 0.04 10.53 -13.57
CA VAL A 263 0.44 9.22 -14.11
C VAL A 263 0.27 9.14 -15.63
N SER A 264 -0.81 9.70 -16.19
CA SER A 264 -1.07 9.67 -17.64
C SER A 264 -0.03 10.47 -18.45
N HIS A 265 0.67 11.42 -17.84
CA HIS A 265 1.67 12.26 -18.48
C HIS A 265 3.11 11.72 -18.35
N LEU A 266 3.33 10.55 -17.72
CA LEU A 266 4.66 9.96 -17.53
C LEU A 266 5.35 9.51 -18.83
N ASN A 267 4.71 9.69 -19.99
CA ASN A 267 5.20 9.24 -21.31
C ASN A 267 5.68 7.79 -21.27
N ARG A 268 4.92 6.94 -20.58
CA ARG A 268 5.27 5.55 -20.32
C ARG A 268 4.16 4.65 -20.83
N SER A 269 4.46 3.86 -21.85
CA SER A 269 3.63 2.72 -22.23
C SER A 269 4.21 1.47 -21.60
N LYS A 270 3.38 0.62 -20.98
CA LYS A 270 3.78 -0.76 -20.75
C LYS A 270 4.02 -1.38 -22.13
N GLN A 271 5.28 -1.62 -22.48
CA GLN A 271 5.57 -2.51 -23.58
C GLN A 271 5.01 -3.86 -23.12
N ALA A 272 3.97 -4.34 -23.80
CA ALA A 272 3.62 -5.73 -23.66
C ALA A 272 4.87 -6.48 -24.10
N ASP A 273 5.50 -7.22 -23.19
CA ASP A 273 6.42 -8.26 -23.62
C ASP A 273 5.65 -9.06 -24.66
N ALA A 274 6.17 -9.12 -25.88
CA ALA A 274 5.57 -9.90 -26.93
C ALA A 274 5.62 -11.35 -26.44
N ALA A 275 4.55 -11.81 -25.81
CA ALA A 275 4.43 -13.19 -25.43
C ALA A 275 4.51 -13.99 -26.73
N ASP A 276 5.45 -14.92 -26.82
CA ASP A 276 5.65 -15.76 -28.00
C ASP A 276 4.39 -16.58 -28.34
N ALA A 277 3.48 -16.73 -27.38
CA ALA A 277 2.19 -17.39 -27.52
C ALA A 277 1.07 -16.64 -26.77
N ALA A 278 -0.18 -16.88 -27.21
CA ALA A 278 -1.36 -16.40 -26.48
C ALA A 278 -1.50 -17.16 -25.16
N PRO A 279 -1.91 -16.51 -24.06
CA PRO A 279 -2.12 -17.19 -22.78
C PRO A 279 -3.17 -18.30 -22.88
N VAL A 280 -2.87 -19.49 -22.35
CA VAL A 280 -3.78 -20.63 -22.29
C VAL A 280 -3.97 -21.04 -20.84
N ALA A 281 -5.21 -21.23 -20.40
CA ALA A 281 -5.47 -21.66 -19.02
C ALA A 281 -4.82 -23.04 -18.74
N PRO A 282 -4.32 -23.29 -17.51
CA PRO A 282 -3.80 -24.60 -17.14
C PRO A 282 -4.80 -25.72 -17.39
N ARG A 283 -4.30 -26.90 -17.77
CA ARG A 283 -5.13 -28.08 -18.06
C ARG A 283 -5.99 -28.55 -16.89
N PHE A 284 -5.54 -28.34 -15.66
CA PHE A 284 -6.21 -28.80 -14.45
C PHE A 284 -6.71 -27.62 -13.60
N PRO A 285 -7.86 -27.77 -12.90
CA PRO A 285 -8.42 -26.70 -12.07
C PRO A 285 -7.48 -26.27 -10.94
N ALA A 286 -7.40 -24.96 -10.68
CA ALA A 286 -6.57 -24.41 -9.62
C ALA A 286 -7.04 -24.85 -8.22
N GLU A 287 -8.33 -25.12 -8.03
CA GLU A 287 -8.91 -25.57 -6.77
C GLU A 287 -8.36 -26.93 -6.32
N GLU A 288 -7.86 -27.74 -7.25
CA GLU A 288 -7.26 -29.02 -6.92
C GLU A 288 -5.94 -28.88 -6.16
N LEU A 289 -5.29 -27.70 -6.20
CA LEU A 289 -4.11 -27.41 -5.37
C LEU A 289 -4.37 -27.61 -3.88
N TYR A 290 -5.62 -27.45 -3.42
CA TYR A 290 -5.99 -27.70 -2.02
C TYR A 290 -5.74 -29.15 -1.61
N GLY A 291 -5.92 -30.12 -2.51
CA GLY A 291 -5.73 -31.54 -2.20
C GLY A 291 -4.36 -32.09 -2.59
N VAL A 292 -3.53 -31.32 -3.29
CA VAL A 292 -2.16 -31.72 -3.71
C VAL A 292 -1.21 -31.82 -2.51
N ILE A 293 -1.27 -30.85 -1.60
CA ILE A 293 -0.30 -30.74 -0.49
C ILE A 293 -0.72 -31.67 0.66
N PRO A 294 0.11 -32.64 1.07
CA PRO A 294 -0.19 -33.52 2.19
C PRO A 294 -0.34 -32.78 3.53
N VAL A 295 -1.28 -33.22 4.37
CA VAL A 295 -1.41 -32.71 5.75
C VAL A 295 -0.16 -33.00 6.60
N ASP A 296 0.44 -34.19 6.45
CA ASP A 296 1.74 -34.50 7.07
C ASP A 296 2.84 -33.81 6.27
N THR A 297 3.47 -32.80 6.86
CA THR A 297 4.56 -32.01 6.25
C THR A 297 5.80 -32.83 5.91
N ARG A 298 5.90 -34.07 6.40
CA ARG A 298 6.99 -35.01 6.09
C ARG A 298 6.63 -35.97 4.96
N LYS A 299 5.36 -36.06 4.55
CA LYS A 299 4.93 -36.94 3.46
C LYS A 299 5.37 -36.32 2.12
N PRO A 300 6.21 -37.00 1.33
CA PRO A 300 6.60 -36.49 0.02
C PRO A 300 5.39 -36.49 -0.93
N PHE A 301 5.39 -35.56 -1.88
CA PHE A 301 4.45 -35.49 -2.99
C PHE A 301 5.18 -35.04 -4.26
N ASP A 302 4.57 -35.24 -5.43
CA ASP A 302 5.15 -34.79 -6.69
C ASP A 302 4.82 -33.32 -6.93
N VAL A 303 5.82 -32.44 -6.86
CA VAL A 303 5.68 -30.99 -7.12
C VAL A 303 5.17 -30.69 -8.53
N ARG A 304 5.31 -31.63 -9.48
CA ARG A 304 4.77 -31.48 -10.84
C ARG A 304 3.24 -31.34 -10.83
N GLU A 305 2.55 -31.87 -9.82
CA GLU A 305 1.11 -31.66 -9.65
C GLU A 305 0.76 -30.19 -9.34
N ILE A 306 1.66 -29.44 -8.71
CA ILE A 306 1.49 -27.99 -8.53
C ILE A 306 1.73 -27.28 -9.86
N ILE A 307 2.84 -27.61 -10.53
CA ILE A 307 3.23 -26.96 -11.80
C ILE A 307 2.11 -27.09 -12.83
N ALA A 308 1.52 -28.29 -12.97
CA ALA A 308 0.43 -28.58 -13.91
C ALA A 308 -0.86 -27.76 -13.71
N ARG A 309 -1.00 -27.07 -12.57
CA ARG A 309 -2.17 -26.25 -12.19
C ARG A 309 -1.87 -24.74 -12.20
N ILE A 310 -0.66 -24.34 -12.59
CA ILE A 310 -0.22 -22.94 -12.58
C ILE A 310 0.23 -22.46 -13.96
N VAL A 311 0.92 -23.31 -14.74
CA VAL A 311 1.47 -22.93 -16.03
C VAL A 311 0.46 -23.11 -17.17
N ASP A 312 0.62 -22.33 -18.23
CA ASP A 312 -0.15 -22.47 -19.47
C ASP A 312 0.02 -23.89 -20.07
N ASP A 313 -1.05 -24.42 -20.67
CA ASP A 313 -1.11 -25.78 -21.27
C ASP A 313 -0.31 -25.94 -22.57
#